data_AF-A0A3B9TSG7-F1
#
_entry.id   AF-A0A3B9TSG7-F1
#
_cell.length_a   1.000
_cell.length_b   1.000
_cell.length_c   1.000
_cell.angle_alpha   90.00
_cell.angle_beta   90.00
_cell.angle_gamma   90.00
#
_symmetry.space_group_name_H-M   'P 1'
#
loop_
_entity.id
_entity.type
_entity.pdbx_description
1 polymer ?
#
loop_
_entity_poly.entity_id
_entity_poly.type
_entity_poly.pdbx_seq_one_letter_code
_entity_poly.pdbx_strand_id
1 'polypeptide(L)'
;MVDIDKANQEAISRLLSAQPILVGMGLAKDVIPDMGERVLLHAGPPIDWENMSGPMRGAVMAACLYEGWAETPEEAQKIAEKGEVTFDPCHHHHAVGPMAGVTSPNMPVFIVENEDRGNKAFCSMNEGLGKVMRMGA
;
A
#
# COMPACT_ATOMS: atom_id res chain seq x y z
N MET A 1 35.84 -4.80 5.81
CA MET A 1 35.01 -6.02 5.64
C MET A 1 33.90 -5.93 6.68
N VAL A 2 32.64 -6.14 6.30
CA VAL A 2 31.51 -6.08 7.25
C VAL A 2 31.52 -7.37 8.08
N ASP A 3 31.35 -7.24 9.39
CA ASP A 3 31.13 -8.37 10.30
C ASP A 3 29.66 -8.79 10.21
N ILE A 4 29.41 -9.94 9.60
CA ILE A 4 28.06 -10.45 9.31
C ILE A 4 27.34 -10.83 10.61
N ASP A 5 28.04 -11.45 11.56
CA ASP A 5 27.42 -11.91 12.81
C ASP A 5 26.96 -10.72 13.64
N LYS A 6 27.80 -9.68 13.71
CA LYS A 6 27.44 -8.43 14.38
C LYS A 6 26.27 -7.72 13.70
N ALA A 7 26.24 -7.68 12.36
CA ALA A 7 25.13 -7.07 11.63
C ALA A 7 23.81 -7.83 11.84
N ASN A 8 23.85 -9.17 11.84
CA ASN A 8 22.68 -10.02 12.09
C ASN A 8 22.16 -9.88 13.52
N GLN A 9 23.07 -9.80 14.50
CA GLN A 9 22.69 -9.59 15.89
C GLN A 9 21.94 -8.26 16.08
N GLU A 10 22.42 -7.18 15.45
CA GLU A 10 21.72 -5.89 15.47
C GLU A 10 20.35 -5.98 14.79
N ALA A 11 20.25 -6.62 13.62
CA ALA A 11 18.99 -6.75 12.90
C ALA A 11 17.92 -7.52 13.71
N ILE A 12 18.30 -8.66 14.30
CA ILE A 12 17.42 -9.45 15.16
C ILE A 12 17.06 -8.68 16.43
N SER A 13 18.03 -7.99 17.05
CA SER A 13 17.75 -7.18 18.24
C SER A 13 16.69 -6.12 17.97
N ARG A 14 16.77 -5.43 16.82
CA ARG A 14 15.75 -4.43 16.41
C ARG A 14 14.38 -5.05 16.19
N LEU A 15 14.33 -6.22 15.58
CA LEU A 15 13.08 -6.92 15.32
C LEU A 15 12.41 -7.36 16.63
N LEU A 16 13.20 -7.93 17.55
CA LEU A 16 12.69 -8.46 18.82
C LEU A 16 12.36 -7.36 19.85
N SER A 17 13.03 -6.20 19.80
CA SER A 17 12.74 -5.07 20.70
C SER A 17 11.53 -4.25 20.27
N ALA A 18 11.08 -4.38 19.01
CA ALA A 18 9.98 -3.58 18.48
C ALA A 18 8.70 -3.70 19.32
N GLN A 19 8.07 -2.56 19.60
CA GLN A 19 6.80 -2.42 20.31
C GLN A 19 5.78 -1.70 19.41
N PRO A 20 5.20 -2.39 18.41
CA PRO A 20 4.24 -1.78 17.50
C PRO A 20 2.89 -1.54 18.19
N ILE A 21 2.46 -0.28 18.23
CA ILE A 21 1.17 0.14 18.78
C ILE A 21 0.33 0.84 17.72
N LEU A 22 -0.98 0.61 17.74
CA LEU A 22 -1.92 1.34 16.90
C LEU A 22 -2.18 2.72 17.52
N VAL A 23 -1.68 3.78 16.88
CA VAL A 23 -1.79 5.15 17.40
C VAL A 23 -2.92 5.95 16.77
N GLY A 24 -3.51 5.46 15.68
CA GLY A 24 -4.67 6.11 15.07
C GLY A 24 -4.92 5.69 13.63
N MET A 25 -5.64 6.57 12.93
CA MET A 25 -6.01 6.42 11.54
C MET A 25 -5.92 7.77 10.83
N GLY A 26 -5.68 7.74 9.52
CA GLY A 26 -5.66 8.92 8.66
C GLY A 26 -5.91 8.55 7.20
N LEU A 27 -6.09 9.54 6.33
CA LEU A 27 -6.12 9.29 4.89
C LEU A 27 -4.69 9.01 4.42
N ALA A 28 -4.54 8.06 3.49
CA ALA A 28 -3.24 7.65 2.98
C ALA A 28 -2.37 8.86 2.54
N LYS A 29 -2.94 9.81 1.80
CA LYS A 29 -2.25 11.01 1.32
C LYS A 29 -1.68 11.91 2.43
N ASP A 30 -2.28 11.88 3.62
CA ASP A 30 -1.91 12.77 4.72
C ASP A 30 -0.82 12.14 5.61
N VAL A 31 -0.69 10.81 5.59
CA VAL A 31 0.12 10.08 6.58
C VAL A 31 1.17 9.15 5.98
N ILE A 32 0.96 8.65 4.77
CA ILE A 32 1.95 7.81 4.07
C ILE A 32 3.00 8.72 3.42
N PRO A 33 4.30 8.50 3.70
CA PRO A 33 5.36 9.32 3.11
C PRO A 33 5.44 9.12 1.60
N ASP A 34 5.74 10.21 0.89
CA ASP A 34 5.93 10.24 -0.56
C ASP A 34 4.71 9.73 -1.37
N MET A 35 3.51 9.79 -0.78
CA MET A 35 2.25 9.51 -1.47
C MET A 35 1.91 10.68 -2.40
N GLY A 36 2.01 10.46 -3.72
CA GLY A 36 1.61 11.46 -4.73
C GLY A 36 0.09 11.53 -4.94
N GLU A 37 -0.38 12.60 -5.60
CA GLU A 37 -1.81 12.86 -5.83
C GLU A 37 -2.51 11.80 -6.72
N ARG A 38 -1.78 11.20 -7.67
CA ARG A 38 -2.26 10.14 -8.57
C ARG A 38 -1.37 8.91 -8.50
N VAL A 39 -1.10 8.47 -7.28
CA VAL A 39 -0.35 7.24 -6.99
C VAL A 39 -1.31 6.20 -6.43
N LEU A 40 -1.25 4.98 -6.95
CA LEU A 40 -1.86 3.80 -6.35
C LEU A 40 -0.76 2.88 -5.84
N LEU A 41 -0.73 2.68 -4.53
CA LEU A 41 0.17 1.70 -3.94
C LEU A 41 -0.39 0.30 -4.17
N HIS A 42 0.47 -0.72 -4.22
CA HIS A 42 0.04 -2.11 -4.37
C HIS A 42 0.89 -3.11 -3.55
N ALA A 43 0.37 -4.33 -3.39
CA ALA A 43 1.12 -5.41 -2.76
C ALA A 43 2.23 -5.96 -3.68
N GLY A 44 3.25 -6.56 -3.08
CA GLY A 44 4.34 -7.22 -3.80
C GLY A 44 5.48 -6.29 -4.23
N PRO A 45 6.43 -6.78 -5.05
CA PRO A 45 7.51 -5.97 -5.63
C PRO A 45 7.01 -5.10 -6.80
N PRO A 46 7.83 -4.17 -7.34
CA PRO A 46 7.45 -3.31 -8.46
C PRO A 46 6.90 -4.12 -9.64
N ILE A 47 5.79 -3.65 -10.22
CA ILE A 47 5.12 -4.32 -11.34
C ILE A 47 4.39 -3.32 -12.22
N ASP A 48 4.57 -3.45 -13.53
CA ASP A 48 3.82 -2.66 -14.51
C ASP A 48 2.41 -3.22 -14.72
N TRP A 49 1.50 -2.36 -15.17
CA TRP A 49 0.08 -2.68 -15.39
C TRP A 49 -0.14 -3.95 -16.23
N GLU A 50 0.65 -4.13 -17.29
CA GLU A 50 0.56 -5.26 -18.23
C GLU A 50 0.86 -6.61 -17.58
N ASN A 51 1.57 -6.59 -16.45
CA ASN A 51 1.95 -7.77 -15.69
C ASN A 51 1.08 -7.97 -14.44
N MET A 52 0.24 -6.99 -14.07
CA MET A 52 -0.70 -7.14 -12.96
C MET A 52 -1.72 -8.25 -13.22
N SER A 53 -2.00 -9.04 -12.19
CA SER A 53 -3.03 -10.08 -12.24
C SER A 53 -4.43 -9.49 -12.36
N GLY A 54 -5.39 -10.27 -12.87
CA GLY A 54 -6.80 -9.85 -12.98
C GLY A 54 -7.37 -9.23 -11.69
N PRO A 55 -7.22 -9.86 -10.52
CA PRO A 55 -7.67 -9.28 -9.25
C PRO A 55 -7.00 -7.94 -8.91
N MET A 56 -5.69 -7.80 -9.15
CA MET A 56 -4.99 -6.55 -8.89
C MET A 56 -5.46 -5.44 -9.82
N ARG A 57 -5.69 -5.74 -11.10
CA ARG A 57 -6.29 -4.81 -12.05
C ARG A 57 -7.70 -4.38 -11.64
N GLY A 58 -8.52 -5.32 -11.18
CA GLY A 58 -9.85 -5.03 -10.62
C GLY A 58 -9.77 -4.03 -9.46
N ALA A 59 -8.83 -4.26 -8.53
CA ALA A 59 -8.62 -3.39 -7.39
C ALA A 59 -8.16 -1.98 -7.80
N VAL A 60 -7.26 -1.87 -8.78
CA VAL A 60 -6.82 -0.59 -9.36
C VAL A 60 -7.99 0.16 -9.98
N MET A 61 -8.80 -0.52 -10.79
CA MET A 61 -9.96 0.12 -11.43
C MET A 61 -10.97 0.62 -10.39
N ALA A 62 -11.24 -0.18 -9.36
CA ALA A 62 -12.12 0.21 -8.26
C ALA A 62 -11.54 1.39 -7.46
N ALA A 63 -10.22 1.46 -7.27
CA ALA A 63 -9.56 2.60 -6.65
C ALA A 63 -9.68 3.88 -7.49
N CYS A 64 -9.49 3.81 -8.81
CA CYS A 64 -9.71 4.95 -9.71
C CYS A 64 -11.15 5.48 -9.63
N LEU A 65 -12.14 4.58 -9.55
CA LEU A 65 -13.55 4.94 -9.36
C LEU A 65 -13.78 5.61 -8.00
N TYR A 66 -13.20 5.04 -6.93
CA TYR A 66 -13.30 5.58 -5.57
C TYR A 66 -12.72 7.01 -5.47
N GLU A 67 -11.59 7.25 -6.12
CA GLU A 67 -10.93 8.55 -6.19
C GLU A 67 -11.61 9.55 -7.13
N GLY A 68 -12.62 9.11 -7.89
CA GLY A 68 -13.30 9.93 -8.89
C GLY A 68 -12.41 10.29 -10.10
N TRP A 69 -11.39 9.48 -10.38
CA TRP A 69 -10.54 9.66 -11.57
C TRP A 69 -11.19 9.10 -12.83
N ALA A 70 -12.13 8.17 -12.67
CA ALA A 70 -12.93 7.57 -13.73
C ALA A 70 -14.39 7.45 -13.28
N GLU A 71 -15.32 7.41 -14.24
CA GLU A 71 -16.74 7.14 -13.99
C GLU A 71 -17.11 5.67 -14.24
N THR A 72 -16.32 4.93 -15.04
CA THR A 72 -16.55 3.50 -15.31
C THR A 72 -15.26 2.65 -15.21
N PRO A 73 -15.39 1.32 -14.98
CA PRO A 73 -14.24 0.42 -15.00
C PRO A 73 -13.43 0.48 -16.31
N GLU A 74 -14.09 0.63 -17.46
CA GLU A 74 -13.43 0.73 -18.77
C GLU A 74 -12.63 2.03 -18.92
N GLU A 75 -13.11 3.13 -18.35
CA GLU A 75 -12.35 4.37 -18.27
C GLU A 75 -11.15 4.23 -17.33
N ALA A 76 -11.36 3.65 -16.14
CA ALA A 76 -10.30 3.38 -15.18
C ALA A 76 -9.18 2.50 -15.77
N GLN A 77 -9.55 1.47 -16.54
CA GLN A 77 -8.61 0.63 -17.28
C GLN A 77 -7.78 1.46 -18.26
N LYS A 78 -8.41 2.35 -19.06
CA LYS A 78 -7.68 3.19 -20.02
C LYS A 78 -6.72 4.16 -19.34
N ILE A 79 -7.11 4.72 -18.19
CA ILE A 79 -6.24 5.60 -17.38
C ILE A 79 -5.00 4.82 -16.93
N ALA A 80 -5.18 3.60 -16.42
CA ALA A 80 -4.08 2.74 -16.01
C ALA A 80 -3.17 2.35 -17.19
N GLU A 81 -3.74 1.94 -18.32
CA GLU A 81 -3.01 1.57 -19.54
C GLU A 81 -2.20 2.72 -20.15
N LYS A 82 -2.68 3.96 -20.02
CA LYS A 82 -1.98 5.14 -20.52
C LYS A 82 -0.88 5.65 -19.58
N GLY A 83 -0.74 5.07 -18.39
CA GLY A 83 0.20 5.55 -17.37
C GLY A 83 -0.20 6.90 -16.77
N GLU A 84 -1.49 7.24 -16.77
CA GLU A 84 -2.00 8.47 -16.14
C GLU A 84 -2.07 8.36 -14.60
N VAL A 85 -1.81 7.16 -14.07
CA VAL A 85 -1.66 6.83 -12.65
C VAL A 85 -0.33 6.12 -12.45
N THR A 86 0.39 6.49 -11.38
CA THR A 86 1.64 5.84 -10.99
C THR A 86 1.36 4.65 -10.06
N PHE A 87 2.04 3.54 -10.30
CA PHE A 87 2.01 2.36 -9.41
C PHE A 87 3.33 2.24 -8.67
N ASP A 88 3.28 2.03 -7.35
CA ASP A 88 4.48 1.80 -6.53
C ASP A 88 4.17 0.79 -5.41
N PRO A 89 5.08 -0.12 -5.03
CA PRO A 89 4.83 -1.02 -3.91
C PRO A 89 4.60 -0.31 -2.58
N CYS A 90 3.65 -0.81 -1.79
CA CYS A 90 3.45 -0.34 -0.42
C CYS A 90 4.75 -0.35 0.40
N HIS A 91 5.62 -1.34 0.18
CA HIS A 91 6.88 -1.50 0.94
C HIS A 91 7.89 -0.37 0.72
N HIS A 92 7.79 0.39 -0.37
CA HIS A 92 8.61 1.59 -0.59
C HIS A 92 8.16 2.78 0.28
N HIS A 93 6.92 2.75 0.75
CA HIS A 93 6.28 3.85 1.50
C HIS A 93 5.98 3.49 2.96
N HIS A 94 6.71 2.54 3.54
CA HIS A 94 6.46 2.01 4.88
C HIS A 94 5.03 1.46 5.07
N ALA A 95 4.37 1.05 3.99
CA ALA A 95 3.02 0.51 4.02
C ALA A 95 3.00 -0.99 3.68
N VAL A 96 1.91 -1.65 4.02
CA VAL A 96 1.59 -3.01 3.58
C VAL A 96 0.13 -3.08 3.14
N GLY A 97 -0.13 -3.83 2.07
CA GLY A 97 -1.48 -4.04 1.53
C GLY A 97 -1.81 -5.53 1.48
N PRO A 98 -2.96 -5.99 2.03
CA PRO A 98 -3.37 -7.38 1.93
C PRO A 98 -3.89 -7.74 0.54
N MET A 99 -3.55 -8.92 0.03
CA MET A 99 -4.04 -9.46 -1.25
C MET A 99 -3.61 -8.60 -2.45
N ALA A 100 -4.54 -8.00 -3.22
CA ALA A 100 -4.18 -7.00 -4.24
C ALA A 100 -3.45 -5.79 -3.63
N GLY A 101 -3.81 -5.46 -2.38
CA GLY A 101 -3.13 -4.46 -1.56
C GLY A 101 -3.20 -3.03 -2.12
N VAL A 102 -4.16 -2.75 -3.01
CA VAL A 102 -4.31 -1.43 -3.59
C VAL A 102 -4.69 -0.42 -2.51
N THR A 103 -3.93 0.67 -2.43
CA THR A 103 -4.22 1.80 -1.52
C THR A 103 -4.14 3.10 -2.32
N SER A 104 -5.21 3.89 -2.27
CA SER A 104 -5.32 5.17 -2.96
C SER A 104 -5.29 6.36 -1.99
N PRO A 105 -5.05 7.60 -2.46
CA PRO A 105 -4.83 8.78 -1.62
C PRO A 105 -5.90 9.06 -0.56
N ASN A 106 -7.18 8.89 -0.90
CA ASN A 106 -8.29 9.16 0.01
C ASN A 106 -8.74 7.92 0.81
N MET A 107 -8.06 6.77 0.70
CA MET A 107 -8.37 5.60 1.53
C MET A 107 -7.88 5.79 2.97
N PRO A 108 -8.68 5.39 3.97
CA PRO A 108 -8.24 5.38 5.36
C PRO A 108 -7.24 4.25 5.61
N VAL A 109 -6.19 4.57 6.36
CA VAL A 109 -5.16 3.61 6.78
C VAL A 109 -4.96 3.67 8.29
N PHE A 110 -4.59 2.54 8.87
CA PHE A 110 -4.09 2.47 10.23
C PHE A 110 -2.68 3.04 10.31
N ILE A 111 -2.39 3.77 11.38
CA ILE A 111 -1.06 4.28 11.70
C ILE A 111 -0.52 3.45 12.87
N VAL A 112 0.50 2.66 12.60
CA VAL A 112 1.20 1.86 13.60
C VAL A 112 2.55 2.49 13.87
N GLU A 113 2.84 2.77 15.13
CA GLU A 113 4.13 3.33 15.56
C GLU A 113 4.88 2.31 16.42
N ASN A 114 6.18 2.16 16.18
CA ASN A 114 7.04 1.35 17.02
C ASN A 114 7.61 2.22 18.16
N GLU A 115 7.14 2.07 19.40
CA GLU A 115 7.60 2.90 20.53
C GLU A 115 9.10 2.79 20.80
N ASP A 116 9.73 1.65 20.49
CA ASP A 116 11.17 1.44 20.70
C ASP A 116 12.03 2.40 19.87
N ARG A 117 11.60 2.73 18.64
CA ARG A 117 12.42 3.49 17.67
C ARG A 117 11.70 4.60 16.90
N GLY A 118 10.42 4.81 17.13
CA GLY A 118 9.59 5.86 16.53
C GLY A 118 9.28 5.68 15.04
N ASN A 119 9.72 4.60 14.40
CA ASN A 119 9.37 4.34 13.00
C ASN A 119 7.87 3.99 12.87
N LYS A 120 7.25 4.38 11.76
CA LYS A 120 5.82 4.15 11.49
C LYS A 120 5.63 3.16 10.36
N ALA A 121 4.49 2.49 10.37
CA ALA A 121 4.00 1.66 9.29
C ALA A 121 2.50 1.84 9.07
N PHE A 122 2.04 1.59 7.84
CA PHE A 122 0.66 1.84 7.44
C PHE A 122 0.02 0.61 6.81
N CYS A 123 -1.28 0.44 7.01
CA CYS A 123 -2.04 -0.65 6.39
C CYS A 123 -3.47 -0.21 6.12
N SER A 124 -4.02 -0.62 4.99
CA SER A 124 -5.42 -0.36 4.64
C SER A 124 -6.38 -1.12 5.57
N MET A 125 -7.61 -0.61 5.66
CA MET A 125 -8.67 -1.27 6.42
C MET A 125 -9.18 -2.53 5.72
N ASN A 126 -9.66 -3.50 6.52
CA ASN A 126 -10.40 -4.62 5.97
C ASN A 126 -11.82 -4.18 5.60
N GLU A 127 -12.15 -4.30 4.31
CA GLU A 127 -13.46 -3.95 3.72
C GLU A 127 -14.59 -4.91 4.11
N GLY A 128 -14.26 -6.06 4.71
CA GLY A 128 -15.21 -7.10 5.10
C GLY A 128 -15.05 -8.40 4.30
N LEU A 129 -16.18 -9.10 4.13
CA LEU A 129 -16.28 -10.39 3.44
C LEU A 129 -17.12 -10.27 2.17
N GLY A 130 -16.86 -11.13 1.19
CA GLY A 130 -17.63 -11.19 -0.06
C GLY A 130 -16.95 -10.45 -1.22
N LYS A 131 -17.72 -9.61 -1.92
CA LYS A 131 -17.21 -8.78 -3.02
C LYS A 131 -16.47 -7.58 -2.43
N VAL A 132 -15.15 -7.67 -2.38
CA VAL A 132 -14.27 -6.65 -1.79
C VAL A 132 -13.14 -6.31 -2.76
N MET A 133 -12.69 -5.06 -2.73
CA MET A 133 -11.69 -4.51 -3.64
C MET A 133 -10.37 -5.28 -3.55
N ARG A 134 -9.93 -5.68 -2.35
CA ARG A 134 -8.67 -6.45 -2.20
C ARG A 134 -8.66 -7.80 -2.93
N MET A 135 -9.82 -8.30 -3.37
CA MET A 135 -9.97 -9.49 -4.21
C MET A 135 -10.29 -9.15 -5.69
N GLY A 136 -10.26 -7.87 -6.05
CA GLY A 136 -10.49 -7.35 -7.39
C GLY A 136 -11.96 -7.21 -7.81
N ALA A 137 -12.88 -7.14 -6.85
CA ALA A 137 -14.32 -7.07 -7.08
C ALA A 137 -14.88 -5.65 -7.03
#